data_AF-A0A444YNH3-F1
#
_entry.id   AF-A0A444YNH3-F1
#
_cell.length_a   1.000
_cell.length_b   1.000
_cell.length_c   1.000
_cell.angle_alpha   90.00
_cell.angle_beta   90.00
_cell.angle_gamma   90.00
#
_symmetry.space_group_name_H-M   'P 1'
#
loop_
_entity.id
_entity.type
_entity.pdbx_description
1 polymer ?
#
loop_
_entity_poly.entity_id
_entity_poly.type
_entity_poly.pdbx_seq_one_letter_code
_entity_poly.pdbx_strand_id
1 'polypeptide(L)'
;MLFSMFILVLFTLLVGVIGISFSQEGTNLDILSKLLIPSIDLLHQNFQNSFDWFEFLTNATFSVSLSFFGIFIASFIYKPVYSVLQNLNLKNIFEKNVRKTKILEKIINAIYDWSSNRGYLDAFYGSFFITNVRKFAKINHYIDRQVIDAIPNGIGILSFFMGEAIKYIGGGRISSYIYIIIFFIHSFSNLLSFFICLLI
;
A
#
# COMPACT_ATOMS: atom_id res chain seq x y z
N MET A 1 28.86 14.66 16.72
CA MET A 1 28.62 13.46 15.89
C MET A 1 29.30 12.21 16.47
N LEU A 2 30.59 12.28 16.79
CA LEU A 2 31.40 11.15 17.30
C LEU A 2 30.81 10.51 18.57
N PHE A 3 30.33 11.32 19.51
CA PHE A 3 29.65 10.85 20.71
C PHE A 3 28.35 10.06 20.41
N SER A 4 27.54 10.53 19.46
CA SER A 4 26.29 9.85 19.07
C SER A 4 26.59 8.53 18.33
N MET A 5 27.61 8.48 17.47
CA MET A 5 28.06 7.23 16.84
C MET A 5 28.61 6.25 17.88
N PHE A 6 29.39 6.72 18.84
CA PHE A 6 29.91 5.89 19.93
C PHE A 6 28.79 5.25 20.76
N ILE A 7 27.79 6.06 21.14
CA ILE A 7 26.60 5.57 21.85
C ILE A 7 25.86 4.52 21.01
N LEU A 8 25.69 4.74 19.70
CA LEU A 8 25.01 3.79 18.81
C LEU A 8 25.75 2.45 18.74
N VAL A 9 27.08 2.48 18.58
CA VAL A 9 27.92 1.26 18.57
C VAL A 9 27.77 0.49 19.88
N LEU A 10 27.84 1.20 21.02
CA LEU A 10 27.67 0.59 22.34
C LEU A 10 26.32 -0.13 22.47
N PHE A 11 25.22 0.51 22.05
CA PHE A 11 23.91 -0.13 22.06
C PHE A 11 23.83 -1.34 21.13
N THR A 12 24.34 -1.25 19.89
CA THR A 12 24.31 -2.39 18.96
C THR A 12 25.09 -3.62 19.46
N LEU A 13 26.18 -3.43 20.20
CA LEU A 13 26.94 -4.52 20.81
C LEU A 13 26.19 -5.17 21.99
N LEU A 14 25.49 -4.37 22.80
CA LEU A 14 24.75 -4.86 23.97
C LEU A 14 23.47 -5.60 23.60
N VAL A 15 22.79 -5.22 22.50
CA VAL A 15 21.53 -5.84 22.06
C VAL A 15 21.70 -7.34 21.79
N GLY A 16 22.85 -7.78 21.26
CA GLY A 16 23.11 -9.20 20.99
C GLY A 16 23.18 -10.06 22.25
N VAL A 17 23.68 -9.53 23.36
CA VAL A 17 23.79 -10.26 24.65
C VAL A 17 22.43 -10.32 25.35
N ILE A 18 21.65 -9.25 25.23
CA ILE A 18 20.32 -9.13 25.85
C ILE A 18 19.28 -10.08 25.21
N GLY A 19 19.44 -10.39 23.92
CA GLY A 19 18.51 -11.24 23.16
C GLY A 19 18.72 -12.75 23.28
N ILE A 20 19.80 -13.22 23.94
CA ILE A 20 20.10 -14.66 24.07
C ILE A 20 19.43 -15.19 25.34
N SER A 21 18.52 -16.16 25.17
CA SER A 21 17.92 -16.93 26.27
C SER A 21 18.91 -18.02 26.73
N PHE A 22 19.54 -17.83 27.89
CA PHE A 22 20.49 -18.80 28.49
C PHE A 22 19.80 -19.91 29.31
N SER A 23 18.48 -20.08 29.21
CA SER A 23 17.68 -20.99 30.02
C SER A 23 17.79 -22.44 29.53
N GLN A 24 18.93 -23.11 29.78
CA GLN A 24 19.11 -24.52 29.40
C GLN A 24 18.39 -25.52 30.33
N GLU A 25 18.13 -25.18 31.59
CA GLU A 25 17.32 -26.03 32.48
C GLU A 25 17.02 -25.25 33.78
N GLY A 26 15.75 -24.89 34.00
CA GLY A 26 15.23 -24.53 35.32
C GLY A 26 15.42 -23.09 35.83
N THR A 27 16.34 -22.28 35.29
CA THR A 27 16.44 -20.86 35.65
C THR A 27 15.90 -19.96 34.54
N ASN A 28 14.72 -19.40 34.78
CA ASN A 28 13.99 -18.48 33.89
C ASN A 28 14.71 -17.12 33.78
N LEU A 29 15.86 -17.05 33.11
CA LEU A 29 16.55 -15.79 32.78
C LEU A 29 15.95 -15.08 31.55
N ASP A 30 14.71 -15.42 31.19
CA ASP A 30 13.96 -14.91 30.04
C ASP A 30 12.98 -13.79 30.44
N ILE A 31 13.39 -12.93 31.38
CA ILE A 31 12.52 -11.89 31.96
C ILE A 31 12.13 -10.85 30.88
N LEU A 32 13.06 -10.48 30.00
CA LEU A 32 12.80 -9.48 28.95
C LEU A 32 11.95 -10.05 27.81
N SER A 33 12.17 -11.29 27.40
CA SER A 33 11.36 -11.96 26.37
C SER A 33 9.93 -12.23 26.86
N LYS A 34 9.75 -12.64 28.12
CA LYS A 34 8.42 -12.74 28.75
C LYS A 34 7.70 -11.39 28.88
N LEU A 35 8.45 -10.29 29.06
CA LEU A 35 7.89 -8.94 29.14
C LEU A 35 7.50 -8.38 27.77
N LEU A 36 8.32 -8.62 26.74
CA LEU A 36 8.08 -8.12 25.36
C LEU A 36 7.10 -8.98 24.56
N ILE A 37 7.02 -10.28 24.87
CA ILE A 37 6.13 -11.24 24.23
C ILE A 37 5.34 -11.93 25.35
N PRO A 38 4.26 -11.31 25.88
CA PRO A 38 3.35 -12.05 26.73
C PRO A 38 2.78 -13.20 25.90
N SER A 39 2.88 -14.41 26.42
CA SER A 39 2.48 -15.66 25.74
C SER A 39 1.07 -15.54 25.14
N ILE A 40 0.99 -15.35 23.83
CA ILE A 40 -0.25 -15.53 23.05
C ILE A 40 -0.39 -17.05 22.85
N ASP A 41 -0.64 -17.76 23.94
CA ASP A 41 -0.75 -19.22 23.92
C ASP A 41 -2.23 -19.64 23.98
N LEU A 42 -2.95 -19.35 22.89
CA LEU A 42 -4.32 -19.83 22.70
C LEU A 42 -4.36 -21.13 21.86
N LEU A 43 -3.30 -21.47 21.11
CA LEU A 43 -3.29 -22.59 20.16
C LEU A 43 -1.91 -23.25 19.96
N HIS A 44 -0.95 -23.16 20.89
CA HIS A 44 0.31 -23.88 20.72
C HIS A 44 0.38 -25.11 21.64
N GLN A 45 0.43 -26.29 21.03
CA GLN A 45 0.87 -27.49 21.72
C GLN A 45 2.34 -27.29 22.10
N ASN A 46 2.66 -27.51 23.38
CA ASN A 46 4.00 -27.57 23.94
C ASN A 46 4.87 -28.55 23.11
N PHE A 47 5.54 -28.06 22.07
CA PHE A 47 6.61 -28.79 21.43
C PHE A 47 7.82 -28.72 22.36
N GLN A 48 8.02 -29.79 23.12
CA GLN A 48 9.32 -30.08 23.75
C GLN A 48 10.35 -30.37 22.65
N ASN A 49 10.75 -29.37 21.87
CA ASN A 49 12.03 -29.41 21.19
C ASN A 49 13.07 -29.02 22.24
N SER A 50 13.70 -30.03 22.85
CA SER A 50 14.93 -29.82 23.62
C SER A 50 15.90 -29.05 22.74
N PHE A 51 16.34 -27.88 23.21
CA PHE A 51 17.30 -27.06 22.50
C PHE A 51 18.61 -27.85 22.32
N ASP A 52 18.86 -28.35 21.11
CA ASP A 52 20.10 -29.05 20.79
C ASP A 52 21.21 -28.01 20.56
N TRP A 53 22.02 -27.78 21.58
CA TRP A 53 23.17 -26.88 21.52
C TRP A 53 24.14 -27.25 20.40
N PHE A 54 24.25 -28.53 20.05
CA PHE A 54 25.16 -28.98 19.01
C PHE A 54 24.62 -28.61 17.62
N GLU A 55 23.32 -28.78 17.38
CA GLU A 55 22.66 -28.33 16.16
C GLU A 55 22.72 -26.80 16.02
N PHE A 56 22.45 -26.08 17.12
CA PHE A 56 22.54 -24.61 17.15
C PHE A 56 23.96 -24.12 16.81
N LEU A 57 24.99 -24.67 17.44
CA LEU A 57 26.38 -24.29 17.17
C LEU A 57 26.79 -24.62 15.73
N THR A 58 26.34 -25.76 15.19
CA THR A 58 26.63 -26.13 13.79
C THR A 58 25.99 -25.14 12.81
N ASN A 59 24.74 -24.77 13.03
CA ASN A 59 24.04 -23.79 12.19
C ASN A 59 24.61 -22.36 12.35
N ALA A 60 24.96 -21.97 13.58
CA ALA A 60 25.55 -20.68 13.87
C ALA A 60 26.95 -20.54 13.23
N THR A 61 27.80 -21.56 13.38
CA THR A 61 29.13 -21.56 12.75
C THR A 61 29.04 -21.51 11.24
N PHE A 62 28.09 -22.24 10.62
CA PHE A 62 27.86 -22.16 9.18
C PHE A 62 27.44 -20.75 8.75
N SER A 63 26.48 -20.11 9.45
CA SER A 63 26.02 -18.75 9.16
C SER A 63 27.13 -17.70 9.29
N VAL A 64 27.90 -17.76 10.39
CA VAL A 64 29.04 -16.86 10.63
C VAL A 64 30.11 -17.06 9.55
N SER A 65 30.39 -18.31 9.17
CA SER A 65 31.36 -18.62 8.12
C SER A 65 30.93 -18.04 6.76
N LEU A 66 29.66 -18.18 6.39
CA LEU A 66 29.11 -17.66 5.13
C LEU A 66 29.18 -16.13 5.08
N SER A 67 28.81 -15.46 6.17
CA SER A 67 28.92 -14.00 6.31
C SER A 67 30.38 -13.53 6.20
N PHE A 68 31.30 -14.22 6.90
CA PHE A 68 32.73 -13.92 6.83
C PHE A 68 33.27 -14.08 5.40
N PHE A 69 32.94 -15.16 4.69
CA PHE A 69 33.32 -15.34 3.30
C PHE A 69 32.75 -14.25 2.38
N GLY A 70 31.51 -13.82 2.59
CA GLY A 70 30.90 -12.71 1.85
C GLY A 70 31.66 -11.39 2.02
N ILE A 71 31.96 -11.02 3.27
CA ILE A 71 32.74 -9.81 3.60
C ILE A 71 34.17 -9.91 3.03
N PHE A 72 34.79 -11.09 3.16
CA PHE A 72 36.13 -11.35 2.64
C PHE A 72 36.17 -11.14 1.12
N ILE A 73 35.26 -11.75 0.36
CA ILE A 73 35.17 -11.58 -1.10
C ILE A 73 34.88 -10.13 -1.48
N ALA A 74 33.94 -9.45 -0.79
CA ALA A 74 33.63 -8.05 -1.05
C ALA A 74 34.85 -7.14 -0.84
N SER A 75 35.63 -7.37 0.21
CA SER A 75 36.87 -6.65 0.49
C SER A 75 37.87 -6.75 -0.67
N PHE A 76 38.01 -7.93 -1.30
CA PHE A 76 38.86 -8.09 -2.48
C PHE A 76 38.34 -7.35 -3.72
N ILE A 77 37.03 -7.35 -3.94
CA ILE A 77 36.41 -6.75 -5.15
C ILE A 77 36.43 -5.22 -5.08
N TYR A 78 36.12 -4.63 -3.93
CA TYR A 78 35.96 -3.17 -3.77
C TYR A 78 37.28 -2.39 -3.64
N LYS A 79 38.44 -3.07 -3.62
CA LYS A 79 39.79 -2.52 -3.36
C LYS A 79 39.85 -1.73 -2.04
N PRO A 80 40.36 -2.31 -0.94
CA PRO A 80 40.45 -1.59 0.33
C PRO A 80 41.47 -0.45 0.22
N VAL A 81 41.11 0.73 0.74
CA VAL A 81 41.97 1.93 0.80
C VAL A 81 43.24 1.69 1.65
N TYR A 82 43.23 0.69 2.55
CA TYR A 82 44.35 0.31 3.42
C TYR A 82 44.66 -1.20 3.33
N SER A 83 44.94 -1.71 2.14
CA SER A 83 45.20 -3.13 1.89
C SER A 83 46.70 -3.46 1.81
N VAL A 84 47.18 -4.37 2.66
CA VAL A 84 48.50 -5.03 2.53
C VAL A 84 48.59 -5.86 1.23
N LEU A 85 47.44 -6.25 0.65
CA LEU A 85 47.31 -7.03 -0.57
C LEU A 85 47.08 -6.18 -1.83
N GLN A 86 47.34 -4.86 -1.78
CA GLN A 86 47.21 -3.97 -2.94
C GLN A 86 48.09 -4.40 -4.13
N ASN A 87 49.14 -5.17 -3.86
CA ASN A 87 50.09 -5.69 -4.86
C ASN A 87 49.71 -7.08 -5.43
N LEU A 88 48.62 -7.70 -4.99
CA LEU A 88 48.12 -8.91 -5.65
C LEU A 88 47.37 -8.50 -6.92
N ASN A 89 48.02 -8.74 -8.06
CA ASN A 89 47.54 -8.40 -9.39
C ASN A 89 46.38 -9.33 -9.87
N LEU A 90 45.38 -9.57 -9.01
CA LEU A 90 44.25 -10.49 -9.24
C LEU A 90 43.39 -10.08 -10.46
N LYS A 91 43.42 -8.80 -10.83
CA LYS A 91 42.76 -8.27 -12.03
C LYS A 91 43.19 -9.02 -13.29
N ASN A 92 44.48 -9.38 -13.40
CA ASN A 92 45.02 -10.10 -14.55
C ASN A 92 44.55 -11.57 -14.65
N ILE A 93 44.13 -12.19 -13.54
CA ILE A 93 43.64 -13.58 -13.55
C ILE A 93 42.24 -13.63 -14.14
N PHE A 94 41.37 -12.69 -13.75
CA PHE A 94 40.01 -12.59 -14.28
C PHE A 94 39.96 -11.97 -15.68
N GLU A 95 40.80 -10.96 -15.99
CA GLU A 95 40.84 -10.34 -17.32
C GLU A 95 41.35 -11.27 -18.42
N LYS A 96 42.24 -12.24 -18.11
CA LYS A 96 42.75 -13.17 -19.12
C LYS A 96 41.89 -14.42 -19.34
N ASN A 97 41.22 -14.94 -18.30
CA ASN A 97 40.47 -16.20 -18.42
C ASN A 97 38.99 -16.05 -18.77
N VAL A 98 38.40 -14.86 -18.59
CA VAL A 98 37.01 -14.63 -18.98
C VAL A 98 36.97 -14.12 -20.40
N ARG A 99 37.12 -15.03 -21.37
CA ARG A 99 36.58 -14.84 -22.72
C ARG A 99 35.06 -14.74 -22.56
N LYS A 100 34.60 -13.53 -22.24
CA LYS A 100 33.22 -13.21 -21.91
C LYS A 100 32.30 -13.75 -23.00
N THR A 101 31.48 -14.73 -22.65
CA THR A 101 30.39 -15.15 -23.53
C THR A 101 29.41 -13.98 -23.60
N LYS A 102 29.08 -13.51 -24.80
CA LYS A 102 28.15 -12.38 -25.05
C LYS A 102 26.85 -12.46 -24.23
N ILE A 103 26.43 -13.69 -23.89
CA ILE A 103 25.25 -13.99 -23.05
C ILE A 103 25.48 -13.58 -21.59
N LEU A 104 26.64 -13.90 -21.01
CA LEU A 104 26.96 -13.58 -19.63
C LEU A 104 27.13 -12.08 -19.42
N GLU A 105 27.70 -11.35 -20.39
CA GLU A 105 27.69 -9.88 -20.39
C GLU A 105 26.28 -9.32 -20.42
N LYS A 106 25.39 -9.88 -21.24
CA LYS A 106 24.01 -9.43 -21.33
C LYS A 106 23.25 -9.67 -20.02
N ILE A 107 23.47 -10.81 -19.37
CA ILE A 107 22.85 -11.13 -18.07
C ILE A 107 23.38 -10.20 -16.99
N ILE A 108 24.69 -9.99 -16.92
CA ILE A 108 25.30 -9.06 -15.96
C ILE A 108 24.76 -7.65 -16.16
N ASN A 109 24.73 -7.16 -17.41
CA ASN A 109 24.18 -5.84 -17.71
C ASN A 109 22.70 -5.75 -17.33
N ALA A 110 21.89 -6.78 -17.59
CA ALA A 110 20.49 -6.81 -17.19
C ALA A 110 20.32 -6.75 -15.66
N ILE A 111 21.15 -7.47 -14.90
CA ILE A 111 21.14 -7.44 -13.43
C ILE A 111 21.59 -6.06 -12.91
N TYR A 112 22.62 -5.47 -13.53
CA TYR A 112 23.07 -4.12 -13.19
C TYR A 112 22.01 -3.06 -13.48
N ASP A 113 21.38 -3.10 -14.66
CA ASP A 113 20.32 -2.17 -15.04
C ASP A 113 19.10 -2.33 -14.11
N TRP A 114 18.74 -3.57 -13.76
CA TRP A 114 17.65 -3.85 -12.83
C TRP A 114 17.97 -3.34 -11.42
N SER A 115 19.15 -3.65 -10.87
CA SER A 115 19.57 -3.21 -9.53
C SER A 115 19.72 -1.69 -9.45
N SER A 116 20.33 -1.06 -10.46
CA SER A 116 20.55 0.40 -10.52
C SER A 116 19.23 1.16 -10.58
N ASN A 117 18.22 0.61 -11.25
CA ASN A 117 16.87 1.18 -11.34
C ASN A 117 15.96 0.72 -10.18
N ARG A 118 16.51 0.26 -9.05
CA ARG A 118 15.76 -0.20 -7.86
C ARG A 118 14.68 -1.24 -8.21
N GLY A 119 15.02 -2.14 -9.11
CA GLY A 119 14.12 -3.16 -9.62
C GLY A 119 12.96 -2.65 -10.48
N TYR A 120 13.04 -1.42 -11.01
CA TYR A 120 11.98 -0.72 -11.74
C TYR A 120 10.67 -0.53 -10.95
N LEU A 121 10.72 -0.68 -9.62
CA LEU A 121 9.55 -0.55 -8.75
C LEU A 121 8.93 0.85 -8.82
N ASP A 122 9.75 1.89 -8.87
CA ASP A 122 9.28 3.28 -8.93
C ASP A 122 8.51 3.56 -10.24
N ALA A 123 9.03 3.06 -11.37
CA ALA A 123 8.39 3.19 -12.67
C ALA A 123 7.08 2.40 -12.74
N PHE A 124 7.08 1.17 -12.20
CA PHE A 124 5.88 0.35 -12.08
C PHE A 124 4.82 1.07 -11.23
N TYR A 125 5.20 1.60 -10.06
CA TYR A 125 4.27 2.29 -9.17
C TYR A 125 3.69 3.57 -9.79
N GLY A 126 4.54 4.36 -10.45
CA GLY A 126 4.09 5.57 -11.16
C GLY A 126 3.12 5.28 -12.30
N SER A 127 3.40 4.25 -13.09
CA SER A 127 2.56 3.87 -14.23
C SER A 127 1.26 3.19 -13.78
N PHE A 128 1.35 2.21 -12.89
CA PHE A 128 0.20 1.38 -12.51
C PHE A 128 -0.67 2.01 -11.44
N PHE A 129 -0.11 2.57 -10.37
CA PHE A 129 -0.92 3.13 -9.28
C PHE A 129 -1.23 4.60 -9.50
N ILE A 130 -0.20 5.45 -9.58
CA ILE A 130 -0.38 6.91 -9.58
C ILE A 130 -1.22 7.36 -10.79
N THR A 131 -0.89 6.87 -11.99
CA THR A 131 -1.60 7.28 -13.21
C THR A 131 -3.06 6.84 -13.20
N ASN A 132 -3.35 5.62 -12.73
CA ASN A 132 -4.71 5.11 -12.67
C ASN A 132 -5.55 5.83 -11.61
N VAL A 133 -5.00 6.08 -10.41
CA VAL A 133 -5.67 6.88 -9.37
C VAL A 133 -5.97 8.29 -9.88
N ARG A 134 -5.02 8.93 -10.59
CA ARG A 134 -5.24 10.24 -11.20
C ARG A 134 -6.33 10.24 -12.27
N LYS A 135 -6.42 9.20 -13.10
CA LYS A 135 -7.52 9.03 -14.08
C LYS A 135 -8.86 8.88 -13.35
N PHE A 136 -8.90 8.06 -12.30
CA PHE A 136 -10.11 7.84 -11.50
C PHE A 136 -10.60 9.13 -10.84
N ALA A 137 -9.69 9.92 -10.28
CA ALA A 137 -10.01 11.21 -9.69
C ALA A 137 -10.64 12.19 -10.70
N LYS A 138 -10.15 12.21 -11.96
CA LYS A 138 -10.75 13.03 -13.02
C LYS A 138 -12.18 12.59 -13.35
N ILE A 139 -12.44 11.28 -13.38
CA ILE A 139 -13.80 10.75 -13.61
C ILE A 139 -14.72 11.17 -12.46
N ASN A 140 -14.25 11.07 -11.22
CA ASN A 140 -15.03 11.47 -10.06
C ASN A 140 -15.39 12.96 -10.10
N HIS A 141 -14.42 13.82 -10.40
CA HIS A 141 -14.65 15.25 -10.58
C HIS A 141 -15.61 15.54 -11.75
N TYR A 142 -15.55 14.77 -12.85
CA TYR A 142 -16.50 14.89 -13.95
C TYR A 142 -17.93 14.54 -13.53
N ILE A 143 -18.10 13.45 -12.77
CA ILE A 143 -19.42 13.02 -12.26
C ILE A 143 -20.01 14.07 -11.34
N ASP A 144 -19.22 14.62 -10.42
CA ASP A 144 -19.65 15.67 -9.52
C ASP A 144 -20.20 16.88 -10.29
N ARG A 145 -19.40 17.41 -11.22
CA ARG A 145 -19.76 18.61 -11.97
C ARG A 145 -20.87 18.43 -13.00
N GLN A 146 -21.04 17.23 -13.55
CA GLN A 146 -22.07 16.99 -14.58
C GLN A 146 -23.33 16.33 -14.07
N VAL A 147 -23.24 15.47 -13.07
CA VAL A 147 -24.41 14.74 -12.56
C VAL A 147 -24.90 15.41 -11.29
N ILE A 148 -24.01 15.60 -10.31
CA ILE A 148 -24.41 16.11 -8.99
C ILE A 148 -24.84 17.57 -9.11
N ASP A 149 -24.05 18.43 -9.77
CA ASP A 149 -24.41 19.84 -9.97
C ASP A 149 -25.57 20.05 -10.96
N ALA A 150 -25.78 19.13 -11.91
CA ALA A 150 -26.86 19.26 -12.88
C ALA A 150 -28.23 18.99 -12.27
N ILE A 151 -28.34 18.16 -11.22
CA ILE A 151 -29.61 17.89 -10.53
C ILE A 151 -30.24 19.18 -9.94
N PRO A 152 -29.57 19.93 -9.04
CA PRO A 152 -30.14 21.15 -8.47
C PRO A 152 -30.34 22.24 -9.54
N ASN A 153 -29.42 22.36 -10.51
CA ASN A 153 -29.58 23.29 -11.63
C ASN A 153 -30.81 22.96 -12.49
N GLY A 154 -31.02 21.68 -12.79
CA GLY A 154 -32.18 21.21 -13.56
C GLY A 154 -33.49 21.45 -12.82
N ILE A 155 -33.53 21.19 -11.51
CA ILE A 155 -34.69 21.50 -10.66
C ILE A 155 -34.96 23.02 -10.65
N GLY A 156 -33.91 23.84 -10.53
CA GLY A 156 -34.00 25.29 -10.59
C GLY A 156 -34.63 25.77 -11.91
N ILE A 157 -34.14 25.28 -13.04
CA ILE A 157 -34.67 25.62 -14.37
C ILE A 157 -36.13 25.17 -14.51
N LEU A 158 -36.47 23.95 -14.08
CA LEU A 158 -37.84 23.43 -14.15
C LEU A 158 -38.82 24.26 -13.33
N SER A 159 -38.44 24.63 -12.09
CA SER A 159 -39.28 25.47 -11.23
C SER A 159 -39.51 26.86 -11.82
N PHE A 160 -38.50 27.45 -12.47
CA PHE A 160 -38.62 28.73 -13.18
C PHE A 160 -39.64 28.64 -14.32
N PHE A 161 -39.53 27.64 -15.20
CA PHE A 161 -40.48 27.44 -16.30
C PHE A 161 -41.89 27.12 -15.81
N MET A 162 -42.03 26.33 -14.74
CA MET A 162 -43.33 26.03 -14.15
C MET A 162 -43.99 27.31 -13.61
N GLY A 163 -43.23 28.18 -12.93
CA GLY A 163 -43.72 29.49 -12.48
C GLY A 163 -44.17 30.38 -13.64
N GLU A 164 -43.38 30.40 -14.72
CA GLU A 164 -43.73 31.15 -15.94
C GLU A 164 -45.00 30.60 -16.60
N ALA A 165 -45.16 29.29 -16.68
CA ALA A 165 -46.37 28.65 -17.21
C ALA A 165 -47.62 28.99 -16.37
N ILE A 166 -47.51 28.93 -15.03
CA ILE A 166 -48.61 29.27 -14.12
C ILE A 166 -49.00 30.74 -14.25
N LYS A 167 -48.03 31.64 -14.48
CA LYS A 167 -48.29 33.08 -14.69
C LYS A 167 -49.26 33.34 -15.86
N TYR A 168 -49.12 32.58 -16.96
CA TYR A 168 -49.99 32.74 -18.14
C TYR A 168 -51.41 32.17 -17.96
N ILE A 169 -51.64 31.31 -16.96
CA ILE A 169 -52.99 30.82 -16.63
C ILE A 169 -53.86 31.95 -16.03
N GLY A 170 -53.24 32.91 -15.33
CA GLY A 170 -53.91 34.06 -14.72
C GLY A 170 -54.26 35.19 -15.70
N GLY A 171 -54.97 34.89 -16.80
CA GLY A 171 -55.25 35.85 -17.89
C GLY A 171 -56.28 36.95 -17.60
N GLY A 172 -56.70 37.17 -16.35
CA GLY A 172 -57.56 38.29 -15.93
C GLY A 172 -59.03 38.25 -16.39
N ARG A 173 -59.44 37.24 -17.18
CA ARG A 173 -60.82 37.11 -17.67
C ARG A 173 -61.69 36.31 -16.70
N ILE A 174 -62.74 36.90 -16.15
CA ILE A 174 -63.68 36.24 -15.22
C ILE A 174 -64.24 34.91 -15.77
N SER A 175 -64.55 34.84 -17.07
CA SER A 175 -65.03 33.62 -17.72
C SER A 175 -64.04 32.45 -17.67
N SER A 176 -62.72 32.69 -17.76
CA SER A 176 -61.73 31.61 -17.68
C SER A 176 -61.61 31.05 -16.26
N TYR A 177 -61.75 31.89 -15.23
CA TYR A 177 -61.73 31.42 -13.84
C TYR A 177 -62.95 30.57 -13.50
N ILE A 178 -64.15 30.99 -13.95
CA ILE A 178 -65.39 30.22 -13.76
C ILE A 178 -65.29 28.85 -14.45
N TYR A 179 -64.74 28.81 -15.67
CA TYR A 179 -64.53 27.56 -16.40
C TYR A 179 -63.61 26.59 -15.64
N ILE A 180 -62.47 27.08 -15.12
CA ILE A 180 -61.54 26.25 -14.34
C ILE A 180 -62.19 25.70 -13.08
N ILE A 181 -63.00 26.49 -12.37
CA ILE A 181 -63.71 26.04 -11.16
C ILE A 181 -64.72 24.94 -11.49
N ILE A 182 -65.54 25.11 -12.54
CA ILE A 182 -66.52 24.09 -12.95
C ILE A 182 -65.81 22.81 -13.39
N PHE A 183 -64.72 22.93 -14.15
CA PHE A 183 -63.89 21.78 -14.55
C PHE A 183 -63.36 21.03 -13.32
N PHE A 184 -62.84 21.74 -12.32
CA PHE A 184 -62.31 21.12 -11.09
C PHE A 184 -63.40 20.39 -10.30
N ILE A 185 -64.58 20.99 -10.14
CA ILE A 185 -65.73 20.37 -9.48
C ILE A 185 -66.15 19.08 -10.22
N HIS A 186 -66.20 19.12 -11.55
CA HIS A 186 -66.54 17.95 -12.36
C HIS A 186 -65.49 16.83 -12.24
N SER A 187 -64.20 17.14 -12.35
CA SER A 187 -63.12 16.16 -12.19
C SER A 187 -63.11 15.54 -10.79
N PHE A 188 -63.32 16.33 -9.74
CA PHE A 188 -63.39 15.85 -8.37
C PHE A 188 -64.60 14.94 -8.14
N SER A 189 -65.78 15.30 -8.66
CA SER A 189 -66.97 14.47 -8.57
C SER A 189 -66.79 13.12 -9.28
N ASN A 190 -66.14 13.09 -10.44
CA ASN A 190 -65.86 11.85 -11.16
C ASN A 190 -64.88 10.96 -10.38
N LEU A 191 -63.85 11.55 -9.77
CA LEU A 191 -62.90 10.83 -8.92
C LEU A 191 -63.62 10.21 -7.70
N LEU A 192 -64.46 10.98 -7.02
CA LEU A 192 -65.24 10.50 -5.87
C LEU A 192 -66.17 9.35 -6.26
N SER A 193 -66.88 9.49 -7.39
CA SER A 193 -67.75 8.44 -7.91
C SER A 193 -66.99 7.16 -8.25
N PHE A 194 -65.78 7.28 -8.81
CA PHE A 194 -64.92 6.13 -9.07
C PHE A 194 -64.52 5.42 -7.77
N PHE A 195 -64.11 6.17 -6.74
CA PHE A 195 -63.77 5.58 -5.44
C PHE A 195 -64.98 4.93 -4.74
N ILE A 196 -66.17 5.55 -4.81
CA ILE A 196 -67.41 4.97 -4.26
C ILE A 196 -67.77 3.67 -4.99
N CYS A 197 -67.64 3.63 -6.32
CA CYS A 197 -67.88 2.43 -7.13
C CYS A 197 -66.86 1.31 -6.87
N LEU A 198 -65.66 1.63 -6.40
CA LEU A 198 -64.63 0.65 -6.03
C LEU A 198 -64.86 0.06 -4.62
N LEU A 199 -65.66 0.73 -3.80
CA LEU A 199 -65.88 0.40 -2.39
C LEU A 199 -67.19 -0.39 -2.16
N ILE A 200 -68.08 -0.41 -3.16
CA ILE A 200 -69.31 -1.20 -3.24
C ILE A 200 -69.03 -2.46 -4.07
#